data_AF-A0A7S4IQH2-F1
#
_entry.id   AF-A0A7S4IQH2-F1
#
_cell.length_a   1.000
_cell.length_b   1.000
_cell.length_c   1.000
_cell.angle_alpha   90.00
_cell.angle_beta   90.00
_cell.angle_gamma   90.00
#
_symmetry.space_group_name_H-M   'P 1'
#
loop_
_entity.id
_entity.type
_entity.pdbx_description
1 polymer ?
#
loop_
_entity_poly.entity_id
_entity_poly.type
_entity_poly.pdbx_seq_one_letter_code
_entity_poly.pdbx_strand_id
1 'polypeptide(L)'
;GQAVDFVFGGGVVVFALVALLIVFCAYLLAQSIGGYRSWFSRTNIVSFALLSVVLYSFFFLLPPALDSNINRFLKDQEPFFPEISETAKELYQDLWIADMHTDSLLWPRNLNERSSFGHVDIPRLLEANVAMQAFTIVTSVPVGMRFDSNEAPGLYKDMVSFKAFVELWGLESMSKLAARTFYQTNKFHEMAEASDGAFFEIRTKRDLLNYKKVRQTNNVTAGFLGIEGLHALDGNIDNVDRFFDAGVRMMAPAHFFDNDIGGSAHGVNKGGLTDLGKRVLKRAQEKKYYD
;
A
#
# COMPACT_ATOMS: atom_id res chain seq x y z
N GLY A 1 5.22 -13.08 -12.22
CA GLY A 1 6.28 -13.41 -13.19
C GLY A 1 6.83 -12.19 -13.90
N GLN A 2 6.22 -11.74 -15.00
CA GLN A 2 6.82 -10.73 -15.90
C GLN A 2 6.55 -9.24 -15.56
N ALA A 3 5.60 -8.93 -14.67
CA ALA A 3 5.28 -7.54 -14.33
C ALA A 3 6.21 -6.94 -13.25
N VAL A 4 6.76 -7.76 -12.35
CA VAL A 4 7.58 -7.27 -11.21
C VAL A 4 9.04 -7.03 -11.63
N ASP A 5 9.60 -7.88 -12.49
CA ASP A 5 10.87 -7.61 -13.17
C ASP A 5 10.79 -6.37 -14.06
N PHE A 6 9.59 -6.01 -14.54
CA PHE A 6 9.37 -4.81 -15.33
C PHE A 6 9.37 -3.53 -14.50
N VAL A 7 9.14 -3.58 -13.18
CA VAL A 7 9.10 -2.37 -12.33
C VAL A 7 10.48 -2.00 -11.80
N PHE A 8 11.28 -2.96 -11.36
CA PHE A 8 12.63 -2.69 -10.82
C PHE A 8 13.77 -2.86 -11.85
N GLY A 9 13.68 -3.83 -12.77
CA GLY A 9 14.64 -4.00 -13.86
C GLY A 9 14.22 -3.28 -15.14
N GLY A 10 12.97 -3.48 -15.56
CA GLY A 10 12.37 -2.86 -16.74
C GLY A 10 12.14 -1.35 -16.57
N GLY A 11 11.78 -0.87 -15.39
CA GLY A 11 11.50 0.54 -15.12
C GLY A 11 12.77 1.39 -15.18
N VAL A 12 13.89 0.84 -14.69
CA VAL A 12 15.23 1.47 -14.79
C VAL A 12 15.67 1.51 -16.25
N VAL A 13 15.50 0.42 -17.00
CA VAL A 13 15.85 0.35 -18.41
C VAL A 13 14.94 1.26 -19.25
N VAL A 14 13.64 1.28 -19.01
CA VAL A 14 12.67 2.14 -19.71
C VAL A 14 12.88 3.60 -19.35
N PHE A 15 13.13 3.94 -18.09
CA PHE A 15 13.45 5.32 -17.70
C PHE A 15 14.77 5.79 -18.31
N ALA A 16 15.81 4.95 -18.29
CA ALA A 16 17.07 5.25 -18.96
C ALA A 16 16.89 5.39 -20.48
N LEU A 17 16.12 4.52 -21.11
CA LEU A 17 15.81 4.58 -22.54
C LEU A 17 14.96 5.80 -22.89
N VAL A 18 13.99 6.18 -22.07
CA VAL A 18 13.16 7.38 -22.26
C VAL A 18 13.99 8.65 -22.03
N ALA A 19 14.84 8.69 -21.01
CA ALA A 19 15.77 9.81 -20.79
C ALA A 19 16.75 9.93 -21.96
N LEU A 20 17.32 8.81 -22.43
CA LEU A 20 18.18 8.77 -23.62
C LEU A 20 17.42 9.16 -24.88
N LEU A 21 16.17 8.73 -25.05
CA LEU A 21 15.31 9.09 -26.18
C LEU A 21 14.97 10.58 -26.14
N ILE A 22 14.66 11.16 -24.98
CA ILE A 22 14.40 12.60 -24.83
C ILE A 22 15.65 13.40 -25.17
N VAL A 23 16.82 12.99 -24.66
CA VAL A 23 18.10 13.64 -24.98
C VAL A 23 18.42 13.50 -26.48
N PHE A 24 18.17 12.32 -27.06
CA PHE A 24 18.42 12.02 -28.47
C PHE A 24 17.45 12.75 -29.40
N CYS A 25 16.15 12.80 -29.07
CA CYS A 25 15.13 13.55 -29.80
C CYS A 25 15.42 15.05 -29.71
N ALA A 26 15.78 15.57 -28.54
CA ALA A 26 16.21 16.96 -28.39
C ALA A 26 17.45 17.25 -29.25
N TYR A 27 18.39 16.31 -29.33
CA TYR A 27 19.59 16.42 -30.17
C TYR A 27 19.25 16.45 -31.66
N LEU A 28 18.43 15.51 -32.14
CA LEU A 28 18.00 15.47 -33.53
C LEU A 28 17.18 16.71 -33.92
N LEU A 29 16.27 17.16 -33.05
CA LEU A 29 15.48 18.37 -33.29
C LEU A 29 16.39 19.60 -33.42
N ALA A 30 17.39 19.73 -32.55
CA ALA A 30 18.36 20.82 -32.59
C ALA A 30 19.30 20.77 -33.80
N GLN A 31 19.56 19.59 -34.38
CA GLN A 31 20.30 19.45 -35.64
C GLN A 31 19.43 19.82 -36.85
N SER A 32 18.12 19.56 -36.81
CA SER A 32 17.19 19.81 -37.92
C SER A 32 16.83 21.29 -38.11
N ILE A 33 16.88 22.09 -37.04
CA ILE A 33 16.59 23.52 -37.06
C ILE A 33 17.94 24.24 -37.03
N GLY A 34 18.49 24.57 -38.20
CA GLY A 34 19.87 25.04 -38.45
C GLY A 34 20.33 26.34 -37.78
N GLY A 35 20.19 26.46 -36.46
CA GLY A 35 20.59 27.62 -35.65
C GLY A 35 20.82 27.32 -34.16
N TYR A 36 20.76 26.06 -33.72
CA TYR A 36 20.68 25.71 -32.28
C TYR A 36 21.94 25.07 -31.67
N ARG A 37 23.14 25.35 -32.20
CA ARG A 37 24.41 24.92 -31.58
C ARG A 37 24.58 25.36 -30.11
N SER A 38 23.80 26.34 -29.62
CA SER A 38 23.86 26.84 -28.24
C SER A 38 23.09 25.98 -27.21
N TRP A 39 22.07 25.19 -27.63
CA TRP A 39 21.28 24.39 -26.68
C TRP A 39 21.95 23.08 -26.26
N PHE A 40 22.92 22.60 -27.06
CA PHE A 40 23.78 21.46 -26.74
C PHE A 40 25.17 21.93 -26.30
N SER A 41 25.25 23.10 -25.68
CA SER A 41 26.43 23.46 -24.92
C SER A 41 26.71 22.38 -23.86
N ARG A 42 27.98 22.16 -23.53
CA ARG A 42 28.38 21.22 -22.45
C ARG A 42 27.56 21.47 -21.17
N THR A 43 27.25 22.73 -20.88
CA THR A 43 26.42 23.17 -19.76
C THR A 43 25.02 22.55 -19.79
N ASN A 44 24.31 22.62 -20.91
CA ASN A 44 22.95 22.10 -21.00
C ASN A 44 22.89 20.57 -20.93
N ILE A 45 23.87 19.89 -21.54
CA ILE A 45 23.99 18.42 -21.43
C ILE A 45 24.21 18.02 -19.97
N VAL A 46 25.10 18.72 -19.25
CA VAL A 46 25.32 18.52 -17.82
C VAL A 46 24.05 18.79 -17.02
N SER A 47 23.31 19.86 -17.32
CA SER A 47 22.04 20.17 -16.66
C SER A 47 20.97 19.08 -16.86
N PHE A 48 20.82 18.56 -18.08
CA PHE A 48 19.88 17.46 -18.36
C PHE A 48 20.27 16.16 -17.66
N ALA A 49 21.57 15.84 -17.66
CA ALA A 49 22.08 14.68 -16.94
C ALA A 49 21.81 14.80 -15.43
N LEU A 50 22.09 15.97 -14.85
CA LEU A 50 21.80 16.24 -13.44
C LEU A 50 20.30 16.14 -13.13
N LEU A 51 19.44 16.74 -13.95
CA LEU A 51 17.98 16.63 -13.79
C LEU A 51 17.52 15.17 -13.86
N SER A 52 18.06 14.39 -14.79
CA SER A 52 17.72 12.97 -14.94
C SER A 52 18.11 12.15 -13.70
N VAL A 53 19.29 12.42 -13.14
CA VAL A 53 19.74 11.80 -11.88
C VAL A 53 18.84 12.20 -10.71
N VAL A 54 18.44 13.47 -10.64
CA VAL A 54 17.52 13.97 -9.60
C VAL A 54 16.15 13.28 -9.72
N LEU A 55 15.57 13.24 -10.92
CA LEU A 55 14.29 12.58 -11.16
C LEU A 55 14.35 11.08 -10.87
N TYR A 56 15.42 10.41 -11.30
CA TYR A 56 15.64 9.01 -10.99
C TYR A 56 15.71 8.77 -9.48
N SER A 57 16.51 9.57 -8.77
CA SER A 57 16.65 9.47 -7.32
C SER A 57 15.30 9.73 -6.62
N PHE A 58 14.54 10.69 -7.11
CA PHE A 58 13.24 11.07 -6.56
C PHE A 58 12.17 9.99 -6.74
N PHE A 59 12.10 9.34 -7.91
CA PHE A 59 11.06 8.33 -8.17
C PHE A 59 11.45 6.90 -7.76
N PHE A 60 12.75 6.56 -7.75
CA PHE A 60 13.19 5.17 -7.55
C PHE A 60 14.02 4.93 -6.28
N LEU A 61 14.75 5.93 -5.78
CA LEU A 61 15.56 5.78 -4.56
C LEU A 61 14.84 6.32 -3.32
N LEU A 62 14.09 7.41 -3.46
CA LEU A 62 13.34 8.01 -2.36
C LEU A 62 12.26 7.09 -1.77
N PRO A 63 11.41 6.39 -2.54
CA PRO A 63 10.35 5.57 -1.92
C PRO A 63 10.89 4.43 -1.02
N PRO A 64 11.84 3.59 -1.46
CA PRO A 64 12.44 2.57 -0.58
C PRO A 64 13.19 3.18 0.62
N ALA A 65 13.81 4.35 0.45
CA ALA A 65 14.48 5.06 1.55
C ALA A 65 13.48 5.56 2.60
N LEU A 66 12.34 6.12 2.17
CA LEU A 66 11.25 6.51 3.07
C LEU A 66 10.69 5.30 3.82
N ASP A 67 10.44 4.21 3.09
CA ASP A 67 9.91 2.99 3.68
C ASP A 67 10.84 2.41 4.75
N SER A 68 12.11 2.21 4.43
CA SER A 68 13.10 1.67 5.37
C SER A 68 13.36 2.57 6.58
N ASN A 69 13.20 3.88 6.43
CA ASN A 69 13.32 4.82 7.55
C ASN A 69 12.11 4.78 8.48
N ILE A 70 10.90 4.74 7.93
CA ILE A 70 9.63 4.75 8.67
C ILE A 70 9.39 3.39 9.32
N ASN A 71 9.54 2.30 8.56
CA ASN A 71 9.25 0.94 9.00
C ASN A 71 10.51 0.19 9.47
N ARG A 72 11.34 0.87 10.27
CA ARG A 72 12.57 0.30 10.82
C ARG A 72 12.29 -0.71 11.94
N PHE A 73 13.23 -1.63 12.13
CA PHE A 73 13.31 -2.46 13.32
C PHE A 73 14.13 -1.75 14.40
N LEU A 74 13.60 -1.64 15.62
CA LEU A 74 14.32 -1.07 16.75
C LEU A 74 15.16 -2.16 17.44
N LYS A 75 16.17 -2.69 16.74
CA LYS A 75 17.05 -3.77 17.26
C LYS A 75 17.76 -3.37 18.56
N ASP A 76 18.11 -2.10 18.71
CA ASP A 76 18.81 -1.58 19.89
C ASP A 76 17.88 -1.39 21.11
N GLN A 77 16.62 -1.77 20.99
CA GLN A 77 15.62 -1.74 22.06
C GLN A 77 15.03 -3.14 22.31
N GLU A 78 15.68 -4.21 21.83
CA GLU A 78 15.21 -5.57 22.10
C GLU A 78 15.07 -5.76 23.61
N PRO A 79 13.84 -5.94 24.12
CA PRO A 79 13.63 -6.27 25.52
C PRO A 79 14.42 -7.52 25.83
N PHE A 80 14.84 -7.67 27.09
CA PHE A 80 15.26 -8.98 27.57
C PHE A 80 14.09 -9.95 27.38
N PHE A 81 14.18 -10.81 26.36
CA PHE A 81 13.25 -11.92 26.19
C PHE A 81 13.74 -13.04 27.11
N PRO A 82 12.94 -13.48 28.09
CA PRO A 82 13.29 -14.67 28.85
C PRO A 82 13.42 -15.85 27.89
N GLU A 83 14.21 -16.85 28.28
CA GLU A 83 14.28 -18.09 27.53
C GLU A 83 12.87 -18.69 27.37
N ILE A 84 12.45 -18.87 26.12
CA ILE A 84 11.11 -19.37 25.79
C ILE A 84 11.10 -20.87 26.08
N SER A 85 10.24 -21.30 27.01
CA SER A 85 10.10 -22.73 27.33
C SER A 85 9.60 -23.54 26.13
N GLU A 86 9.96 -24.83 26.09
CA GLU A 86 9.48 -25.73 25.03
C GLU A 86 7.94 -25.80 24.99
N THR A 87 7.28 -25.84 26.14
CA THR A 87 5.81 -25.79 26.22
C THR A 87 5.22 -24.54 25.56
N ALA A 88 5.87 -23.38 25.70
CA ALA A 88 5.40 -22.16 25.06
C ALA A 88 5.60 -22.20 23.54
N LYS A 89 6.71 -22.79 23.06
CA LYS A 89 6.96 -23.00 21.61
C LYS A 89 5.92 -23.95 21.02
N GLU A 90 5.66 -25.07 21.67
CA GLU A 90 4.65 -26.05 21.25
C GLU A 90 3.25 -25.41 21.18
N LEU A 91 2.85 -24.70 22.25
CA LEU A 91 1.58 -23.97 22.26
C LEU A 91 1.48 -22.98 21.10
N TYR A 92 2.53 -22.18 20.86
CA TYR A 92 2.54 -21.18 19.79
C TYR A 92 2.41 -21.80 18.40
N GLN A 93 3.08 -22.93 18.16
CA GLN A 93 3.00 -23.64 16.87
C GLN A 93 1.61 -24.26 16.63
N ASP A 94 0.86 -24.57 17.69
CA ASP A 94 -0.52 -25.07 17.58
C ASP A 94 -1.58 -23.96 17.41
N LEU A 95 -1.23 -22.68 17.63
CA LEU A 95 -2.20 -21.59 17.54
C LEU A 95 -2.64 -21.28 16.11
N TRP A 96 -3.90 -20.86 15.99
CA TRP A 96 -4.45 -20.24 14.79
C TRP A 96 -4.36 -18.72 14.89
N ILE A 97 -3.21 -18.16 14.52
CA ILE A 97 -2.90 -16.73 14.74
C ILE A 97 -3.49 -15.89 13.61
N ALA A 98 -4.50 -15.08 13.93
CA ALA A 98 -5.03 -14.08 13.03
C ALA A 98 -4.58 -12.67 13.46
N ASP A 99 -3.81 -12.01 12.60
CA ASP A 99 -3.52 -10.59 12.70
C ASP A 99 -4.56 -9.83 11.87
N MET A 100 -5.22 -8.86 12.50
CA MET A 100 -6.38 -8.17 11.93
C MET A 100 -6.05 -6.81 11.31
N HIS A 101 -4.78 -6.44 11.19
CA HIS A 101 -4.40 -5.14 10.62
C HIS A 101 -2.93 -5.05 10.19
N THR A 102 -2.68 -4.68 8.93
CA THR A 102 -1.35 -4.25 8.47
C THR A 102 -1.45 -3.32 7.27
N ASP A 103 -0.61 -2.29 7.26
CA ASP A 103 -0.53 -1.33 6.16
C ASP A 103 0.57 -1.66 5.16
N SER A 104 0.99 -2.93 5.08
CA SER A 104 2.05 -3.35 4.16
C SER A 104 1.74 -3.05 2.69
N LEU A 105 0.46 -2.97 2.29
CA LEU A 105 0.07 -2.59 0.93
C LEU A 105 0.38 -1.12 0.60
N LEU A 106 0.51 -0.26 1.60
CA LEU A 106 0.94 1.12 1.43
C LEU A 106 2.36 1.16 0.83
N TRP A 107 3.25 0.22 1.15
CA TRP A 107 4.69 0.36 0.86
C TRP A 107 5.15 -0.42 -0.37
N PRO A 108 6.06 0.09 -1.22
CA PRO A 108 6.37 -0.47 -2.55
C PRO A 108 7.12 -1.83 -2.54
N ARG A 109 7.24 -2.48 -1.38
CA ARG A 109 7.91 -3.77 -1.20
C ARG A 109 7.21 -4.88 -1.97
N ASN A 110 8.00 -5.84 -2.45
CA ASN A 110 7.50 -7.15 -2.82
C ASN A 110 7.27 -7.97 -1.53
N LEU A 111 6.01 -8.21 -1.18
CA LEU A 111 5.65 -8.94 0.04
C LEU A 111 5.80 -10.46 -0.09
N ASN A 112 6.08 -10.98 -1.29
CA ASN A 112 6.44 -12.39 -1.50
C ASN A 112 7.91 -12.67 -1.12
N GLU A 113 8.72 -11.63 -0.91
CA GLU A 113 10.13 -11.74 -0.56
C GLU A 113 10.39 -11.24 0.85
N ARG A 114 11.42 -11.81 1.51
CA ARG A 114 11.85 -11.35 2.83
C ARG A 114 12.56 -10.00 2.71
N SER A 115 11.99 -8.97 3.31
CA SER A 115 12.60 -7.64 3.34
C SER A 115 13.55 -7.47 4.53
N SER A 116 14.58 -6.62 4.45
CA SER A 116 15.46 -6.28 5.58
C SER A 116 14.87 -5.26 6.56
N PHE A 117 13.74 -4.63 6.19
CA PHE A 117 12.93 -3.68 6.96
C PHE A 117 11.44 -3.94 6.71
N GLY A 118 10.54 -3.29 7.45
CA GLY A 118 9.11 -3.60 7.41
C GLY A 118 8.77 -4.85 8.23
N HIS A 119 7.56 -4.92 8.77
CA HIS A 119 7.23 -5.93 9.78
C HIS A 119 6.49 -7.15 9.22
N VAL A 120 5.83 -7.02 8.06
CA VAL A 120 5.03 -8.09 7.46
C VAL A 120 5.47 -8.33 6.02
N ASP A 121 5.85 -9.58 5.75
CA ASP A 121 5.96 -10.21 4.42
C ASP A 121 5.57 -11.69 4.54
N ILE A 122 5.25 -12.34 3.43
CA ILE A 122 4.78 -13.73 3.40
C ILE A 122 5.79 -14.69 4.03
N PRO A 123 7.10 -14.62 3.74
CA PRO A 123 8.08 -15.44 4.43
C PRO A 123 8.07 -15.29 5.96
N ARG A 124 7.88 -14.07 6.49
CA ARG A 124 7.74 -13.83 7.95
C ARG A 124 6.44 -14.41 8.51
N LEU A 125 5.32 -14.22 7.80
CA LEU A 125 4.03 -14.76 8.22
C LEU A 125 4.07 -16.30 8.34
N LEU A 126 4.73 -16.96 7.38
CA LEU A 126 4.93 -18.41 7.41
C LEU A 126 5.84 -18.84 8.57
N GLU A 127 6.99 -18.18 8.75
CA GLU A 127 7.93 -18.46 9.85
C GLU A 127 7.26 -18.30 11.23
N ALA A 128 6.42 -17.28 11.38
CA ALA A 128 5.74 -16.95 12.63
C ALA A 128 4.41 -17.72 12.84
N ASN A 129 4.12 -18.76 12.05
CA ASN A 129 2.85 -19.50 12.13
C ASN A 129 1.60 -18.59 12.03
N VAL A 130 1.70 -17.45 11.34
CA VAL A 130 0.54 -16.57 11.13
C VAL A 130 -0.39 -17.23 10.13
N ALA A 131 -1.59 -17.50 10.61
CA ALA A 131 -2.65 -18.15 9.86
C ALA A 131 -3.32 -17.18 8.89
N MET A 132 -3.58 -15.95 9.35
CA MET A 132 -4.34 -15.01 8.56
C MET A 132 -3.90 -13.59 8.87
N GLN A 133 -3.72 -12.78 7.83
CA GLN A 133 -3.41 -11.36 7.92
C GLN A 133 -4.51 -10.55 7.23
N ALA A 134 -5.11 -9.59 7.92
CA ALA A 134 -5.87 -8.54 7.25
C ALA A 134 -4.91 -7.48 6.70
N PHE A 135 -4.98 -7.22 5.40
CA PHE A 135 -4.25 -6.14 4.75
C PHE A 135 -5.17 -4.93 4.62
N THR A 136 -4.88 -3.88 5.37
CA THR A 136 -5.69 -2.68 5.44
C THR A 136 -5.22 -1.63 4.46
N ILE A 137 -6.20 -1.00 3.82
CA ILE A 137 -6.02 0.04 2.81
C ILE A 137 -6.11 1.38 3.52
N VAL A 138 -5.00 2.13 3.47
CA VAL A 138 -4.92 3.51 3.97
C VAL A 138 -5.07 4.46 2.79
N THR A 139 -6.08 5.33 2.83
CA THR A 139 -6.31 6.28 1.73
C THR A 139 -5.86 7.70 2.02
N SER A 140 -5.78 8.13 3.27
CA SER A 140 -5.38 9.50 3.61
C SER A 140 -4.78 9.58 5.02
N VAL A 141 -3.72 10.38 5.17
CA VAL A 141 -3.08 10.64 6.46
C VAL A 141 -2.64 12.12 6.52
N PRO A 142 -3.15 12.91 7.48
CA PRO A 142 -2.75 14.31 7.62
C PRO A 142 -1.24 14.48 7.89
N VAL A 143 -0.61 15.46 7.24
CA VAL A 143 0.75 15.88 7.58
C VAL A 143 0.77 16.41 9.02
N GLY A 144 1.73 15.93 9.82
CA GLY A 144 1.85 16.33 11.23
C GLY A 144 0.72 15.80 12.11
N MET A 145 0.11 14.68 11.71
CA MET A 145 -0.94 13.98 12.44
C MET A 145 -0.60 13.83 13.93
N ARG A 146 -1.62 14.02 14.77
CA ARG A 146 -1.54 13.96 16.23
C ARG A 146 -2.59 13.02 16.80
N PHE A 147 -2.39 12.57 18.03
CA PHE A 147 -3.38 11.72 18.72
C PHE A 147 -4.51 12.51 19.38
N ASP A 148 -4.36 13.81 19.57
CA ASP A 148 -5.34 14.66 20.25
C ASP A 148 -6.46 15.12 19.31
N SER A 149 -6.13 15.70 18.16
CA SER A 149 -7.08 16.24 17.18
C SER A 149 -6.45 16.52 15.82
N ASN A 150 -7.12 16.10 14.75
CA ASN A 150 -6.75 16.33 13.34
C ASN A 150 -7.95 16.80 12.52
N GLU A 151 -7.69 17.75 11.63
CA GLU A 151 -8.60 18.14 10.55
C GLU A 151 -8.44 17.22 9.34
N ALA A 152 -9.49 17.09 8.53
CA ALA A 152 -9.40 16.43 7.23
C ALA A 152 -8.39 17.18 6.35
N PRO A 153 -7.39 16.49 5.78
CA PRO A 153 -6.33 17.16 5.04
C PRO A 153 -6.81 17.52 3.62
N GLY A 154 -6.40 18.68 3.13
CA GLY A 154 -6.44 18.97 1.70
C GLY A 154 -5.32 18.23 0.94
N LEU A 155 -5.37 18.24 -0.40
CA LEU A 155 -4.45 17.54 -1.28
C LEU A 155 -2.96 17.63 -0.87
N TYR A 156 -2.47 18.84 -0.59
CA TYR A 156 -1.06 19.09 -0.25
C TYR A 156 -0.70 18.84 1.23
N LYS A 157 -1.69 18.59 2.09
CA LYS A 157 -1.52 18.26 3.50
C LYS A 157 -1.81 16.79 3.79
N ASP A 158 -1.94 15.97 2.75
CA ASP A 158 -2.15 14.53 2.85
C ASP A 158 -0.89 13.79 2.40
N MET A 159 -0.30 13.03 3.32
CA MET A 159 0.92 12.27 3.08
C MET A 159 0.72 11.19 2.00
N VAL A 160 -0.49 10.64 1.88
CA VAL A 160 -0.79 9.62 0.87
C VAL A 160 -0.87 10.23 -0.53
N SER A 161 -1.30 11.50 -0.67
CA SER A 161 -1.25 12.23 -1.95
C SER A 161 0.19 12.38 -2.45
N PHE A 162 1.10 12.82 -1.57
CA PHE A 162 2.52 12.97 -1.90
C PHE A 162 3.13 11.63 -2.29
N LYS A 163 2.81 10.58 -1.53
CA LYS A 163 3.26 9.23 -1.81
C LYS A 163 2.74 8.70 -3.15
N ALA A 164 1.45 8.87 -3.45
CA ALA A 164 0.86 8.46 -4.72
C ALA A 164 1.55 9.14 -5.92
N PHE A 165 2.01 10.38 -5.76
CA PHE A 165 2.82 11.07 -6.75
C PHE A 165 4.24 10.50 -6.87
N VAL A 166 4.95 10.37 -5.75
CA VAL A 166 6.34 9.89 -5.70
C VAL A 166 6.47 8.43 -6.18
N GLU A 167 5.47 7.60 -5.91
CA GLU A 167 5.46 6.19 -6.29
C GLU A 167 4.65 5.91 -7.56
N LEU A 168 4.21 6.96 -8.26
CA LEU A 168 3.54 6.84 -9.56
C LEU A 168 2.29 5.94 -9.54
N TRP A 169 1.46 6.05 -8.50
CA TRP A 169 0.20 5.30 -8.34
C TRP A 169 -0.89 5.66 -9.38
N GLY A 170 -0.57 6.56 -10.32
CA GLY A 170 -1.49 7.13 -11.31
C GLY A 170 -2.05 8.50 -10.90
N LEU A 171 -2.38 9.31 -11.92
CA LEU A 171 -2.87 10.68 -11.73
C LEU A 171 -4.17 10.75 -10.92
N GLU A 172 -5.07 9.77 -11.08
CA GLU A 172 -6.30 9.72 -10.31
C GLU A 172 -6.03 9.50 -8.82
N SER A 173 -5.13 8.59 -8.48
CA SER A 173 -4.73 8.27 -7.10
C SER A 173 -4.10 9.47 -6.38
N MET A 174 -3.67 10.51 -7.10
CA MET A 174 -3.20 11.73 -6.44
C MET A 174 -4.33 12.50 -5.77
N SER A 175 -5.55 12.50 -6.32
CA SER A 175 -6.64 13.35 -5.84
C SER A 175 -7.90 12.60 -5.39
N LYS A 176 -8.14 11.39 -5.91
CA LYS A 176 -9.31 10.58 -5.60
C LYS A 176 -8.96 9.49 -4.60
N LEU A 177 -9.66 9.45 -3.47
CA LEU A 177 -9.41 8.47 -2.41
C LEU A 177 -9.81 7.06 -2.85
N ALA A 178 -10.91 6.94 -3.61
CA ALA A 178 -11.35 5.66 -4.15
C ALA A 178 -10.33 5.05 -5.13
N ALA A 179 -9.62 5.87 -5.92
CA ALA A 179 -8.57 5.39 -6.81
C ALA A 179 -7.41 4.76 -6.03
N ARG A 180 -7.03 5.34 -4.88
CA ARG A 180 -6.02 4.77 -3.97
C ARG A 180 -6.46 3.41 -3.40
N THR A 181 -7.75 3.25 -3.12
CA THR A 181 -8.32 1.97 -2.69
C THR A 181 -8.16 0.91 -3.76
N PHE A 182 -8.53 1.21 -5.01
CA PHE A 182 -8.38 0.27 -6.12
C PHE A 182 -6.91 -0.05 -6.41
N TYR A 183 -6.01 0.93 -6.32
CA TYR A 183 -4.58 0.70 -6.50
C TYR A 183 -4.03 -0.33 -5.50
N GLN A 184 -4.32 -0.15 -4.20
CA GLN A 184 -3.86 -1.08 -3.16
C GLN A 184 -4.55 -2.45 -3.25
N THR A 185 -5.81 -2.48 -3.65
CA THR A 185 -6.56 -3.72 -3.92
C THR A 185 -5.90 -4.51 -5.06
N ASN A 186 -5.58 -3.86 -6.18
CA ASN A 186 -4.90 -4.50 -7.29
C ASN A 186 -3.54 -5.07 -6.88
N LYS A 187 -2.76 -4.29 -6.12
CA LYS A 187 -1.47 -4.74 -5.59
C LYS A 187 -1.59 -5.99 -4.69
N PHE A 188 -2.65 -6.08 -3.90
CA PHE A 188 -2.92 -7.28 -3.09
C PHE A 188 -3.19 -8.52 -3.95
N HIS A 189 -3.99 -8.38 -5.01
CA HIS A 189 -4.24 -9.48 -5.94
C HIS A 189 -2.97 -9.89 -6.68
N GLU A 190 -2.17 -8.93 -7.15
CA GLU A 190 -0.88 -9.21 -7.79
C GLU A 190 0.07 -9.96 -6.85
N MET A 191 0.14 -9.57 -5.57
CA MET A 191 0.90 -10.29 -4.56
C MET A 191 0.38 -11.73 -4.39
N ALA A 192 -0.94 -11.91 -4.25
CA ALA A 192 -1.54 -13.22 -4.06
C ALA A 192 -1.29 -14.15 -5.26
N GLU A 193 -1.48 -13.64 -6.48
CA GLU A 193 -1.21 -14.36 -7.73
C GLU A 193 0.26 -14.73 -7.91
N ALA A 194 1.17 -13.86 -7.48
CA ALA A 194 2.62 -14.07 -7.58
C ALA A 194 3.23 -14.84 -6.40
N SER A 195 2.41 -15.38 -5.48
CA SER A 195 2.90 -16.05 -4.27
C SER A 195 3.35 -17.51 -4.45
N ASP A 196 3.22 -18.05 -5.66
CA ASP A 196 3.53 -19.46 -5.98
C ASP A 196 2.88 -20.47 -4.99
N GLY A 197 1.68 -20.15 -4.51
CA GLY A 197 0.90 -20.98 -3.57
C GLY A 197 1.22 -20.75 -2.09
N ALA A 198 2.14 -19.84 -1.76
CA ALA A 198 2.49 -19.48 -0.38
C ALA A 198 1.43 -18.61 0.32
N PHE A 199 0.54 -17.98 -0.45
CA PHE A 199 -0.51 -17.10 0.06
C PHE A 199 -1.90 -17.48 -0.49
N PHE A 200 -2.90 -17.53 0.40
CA PHE A 200 -4.29 -17.81 0.05
C PHE A 200 -5.17 -16.57 0.26
N GLU A 201 -5.76 -16.05 -0.81
CA GLU A 201 -6.71 -14.94 -0.71
C GLU A 201 -8.08 -15.42 -0.16
N ILE A 202 -8.59 -14.74 0.86
CA ILE A 202 -9.91 -15.01 1.46
C ILE A 202 -10.89 -13.90 1.07
N ARG A 203 -11.93 -14.26 0.30
CA ARG A 203 -13.06 -13.38 -0.03
C ARG A 203 -14.39 -13.85 0.56
N THR A 204 -14.48 -15.10 0.97
CA THR A 204 -15.76 -15.65 1.45
C THR A 204 -15.51 -16.63 2.57
N LYS A 205 -16.57 -16.91 3.34
CA LYS A 205 -16.58 -18.03 4.29
C LYS A 205 -16.17 -19.35 3.65
N ARG A 206 -16.54 -19.60 2.39
CA ARG A 206 -16.14 -20.81 1.64
C ARG A 206 -14.64 -20.83 1.41
N ASP A 207 -14.03 -19.70 1.08
CA ASP A 207 -12.58 -19.59 0.88
C ASP A 207 -11.85 -19.86 2.19
N LEU A 208 -12.32 -19.29 3.31
CA LEU A 208 -11.76 -19.57 4.65
C LEU A 208 -11.85 -21.06 5.02
N LEU A 209 -12.99 -21.72 4.74
CA LEU A 209 -13.16 -23.15 4.99
C LEU A 209 -12.24 -24.02 4.11
N ASN A 210 -12.03 -23.62 2.87
CA ASN A 210 -11.09 -24.30 1.96
C ASN A 210 -9.65 -24.09 2.42
N TYR A 211 -9.28 -22.85 2.77
CA TYR A 211 -7.96 -22.51 3.29
C TYR A 211 -7.60 -23.34 4.53
N LYS A 212 -8.54 -23.48 5.48
CA LYS A 212 -8.36 -24.33 6.67
C LYS A 212 -7.96 -25.77 6.32
N LYS A 213 -8.49 -26.34 5.23
CA LYS A 213 -8.11 -27.67 4.76
C LYS A 213 -6.74 -27.66 4.08
N VAL A 214 -6.48 -26.67 3.23
CA VAL A 214 -5.21 -26.55 2.50
C VAL A 214 -4.03 -26.44 3.46
N ARG A 215 -4.13 -25.64 4.52
CA ARG A 215 -3.01 -25.47 5.46
C ARG A 215 -2.70 -26.70 6.30
N GLN A 216 -3.65 -27.62 6.52
CA GLN A 216 -3.36 -28.86 7.27
C GLN A 216 -2.20 -29.66 6.68
N THR A 217 -1.93 -29.52 5.38
CA THR A 217 -0.88 -30.27 4.67
C THR A 217 0.12 -29.38 3.94
N ASN A 218 -0.03 -28.06 3.98
CA ASN A 218 0.80 -27.12 3.22
C ASN A 218 1.23 -25.94 4.09
N ASN A 219 2.47 -25.48 3.93
CA ASN A 219 2.96 -24.27 4.57
C ASN A 219 2.45 -23.04 3.82
N VAL A 220 1.22 -22.61 4.13
CA VAL A 220 0.51 -21.52 3.44
C VAL A 220 -0.13 -20.57 4.44
N THR A 221 0.09 -19.26 4.28
CA THR A 221 -0.62 -18.22 5.03
C THR A 221 -1.80 -17.70 4.19
N ALA A 222 -2.67 -16.91 4.80
CA ALA A 222 -3.80 -16.31 4.10
C ALA A 222 -3.97 -14.84 4.44
N GLY A 223 -4.78 -14.15 3.67
CA GLY A 223 -5.20 -12.82 4.03
C GLY A 223 -6.41 -12.33 3.26
N PHE A 224 -6.92 -11.20 3.72
CA PHE A 224 -8.08 -10.53 3.14
C PHE A 224 -7.91 -9.02 3.22
N LEU A 225 -8.67 -8.30 2.41
CA LEU A 225 -8.61 -6.85 2.31
C LEU A 225 -9.57 -6.16 3.30
N GLY A 226 -9.05 -5.13 3.97
CA GLY A 226 -9.84 -4.19 4.76
C GLY A 226 -9.61 -2.74 4.35
N ILE A 227 -10.55 -1.85 4.64
CA ILE A 227 -10.39 -0.40 4.48
C ILE A 227 -10.33 0.25 5.86
N GLU A 228 -9.30 1.07 6.08
CA GLU A 228 -9.12 1.88 7.28
C GLU A 228 -9.59 3.33 7.03
N GLY A 229 -10.81 3.63 7.49
CA GLY A 229 -11.44 4.94 7.32
C GLY A 229 -12.20 5.06 6.00
N LEU A 230 -13.52 5.27 6.11
CA LEU A 230 -14.41 5.32 4.94
C LEU A 230 -14.46 6.68 4.23
N HIS A 231 -13.55 7.60 4.55
CA HIS A 231 -13.21 8.67 3.61
C HIS A 231 -12.76 8.10 2.25
N ALA A 232 -12.30 6.85 2.21
CA ALA A 232 -12.09 6.05 1.01
C ALA A 232 -13.29 6.00 0.04
N LEU A 233 -14.53 6.15 0.52
CA LEU A 233 -15.72 6.18 -0.32
C LEU A 233 -15.77 7.42 -1.22
N ASP A 234 -14.99 8.46 -0.93
CA ASP A 234 -14.83 9.64 -1.78
C ASP A 234 -16.18 10.32 -2.09
N GLY A 235 -17.04 10.40 -1.07
CA GLY A 235 -18.39 10.96 -1.17
C GLY A 235 -19.41 10.13 -1.98
N ASN A 236 -19.04 8.93 -2.46
CA ASN A 236 -19.90 8.10 -3.28
C ASN A 236 -20.21 6.75 -2.61
N ILE A 237 -21.46 6.55 -2.20
CA ILE A 237 -21.93 5.31 -1.56
C ILE A 237 -21.84 4.08 -2.47
N ASP A 238 -21.90 4.23 -3.79
CA ASP A 238 -21.78 3.11 -4.73
C ASP A 238 -20.40 2.45 -4.65
N ASN A 239 -19.40 3.15 -4.12
CA ASN A 239 -18.09 2.57 -3.86
C ASN A 239 -18.12 1.45 -2.81
N VAL A 240 -19.14 1.38 -1.95
CA VAL A 240 -19.34 0.21 -1.07
C VAL A 240 -19.45 -1.06 -1.91
N ASP A 241 -20.26 -1.05 -2.96
CA ASP A 241 -20.43 -2.24 -3.80
C ASP A 241 -19.18 -2.50 -4.63
N ARG A 242 -18.59 -1.45 -5.20
CA ARG A 242 -17.40 -1.57 -6.05
C ARG A 242 -16.19 -2.11 -5.28
N PHE A 243 -15.99 -1.68 -4.03
CA PHE A 243 -14.92 -2.19 -3.17
C PHE A 243 -15.17 -3.64 -2.77
N PHE A 244 -16.43 -4.02 -2.49
CA PHE A 244 -16.77 -5.41 -2.23
C PHE A 244 -16.48 -6.29 -3.45
N ASP A 245 -16.89 -5.86 -4.63
CA ASP A 245 -16.69 -6.62 -5.87
C ASP A 245 -15.19 -6.70 -6.21
N ALA A 246 -14.41 -5.69 -5.82
CA ALA A 246 -12.95 -5.71 -5.88
C ALA A 246 -12.26 -6.54 -4.78
N GLY A 247 -12.99 -7.17 -3.85
CA GLY A 247 -12.41 -8.11 -2.88
C GLY A 247 -12.27 -7.60 -1.44
N VAL A 248 -12.66 -6.36 -1.13
CA VAL A 248 -12.65 -5.84 0.25
C VAL A 248 -13.70 -6.54 1.11
N ARG A 249 -13.33 -7.01 2.29
CA ARG A 249 -14.19 -7.73 3.25
C ARG A 249 -14.24 -7.15 4.65
N MET A 250 -13.58 -6.02 4.86
CA MET A 250 -13.65 -5.29 6.12
C MET A 250 -13.65 -3.79 5.86
N MET A 251 -14.42 -3.04 6.65
CA MET A 251 -14.49 -1.59 6.56
C MET A 251 -14.57 -0.98 7.96
N ALA A 252 -13.71 -0.01 8.25
CA ALA A 252 -13.74 0.81 9.45
C ALA A 252 -14.22 2.23 9.13
N PRO A 253 -15.27 2.77 9.80
CA PRO A 253 -15.88 4.06 9.44
C PRO A 253 -14.92 5.26 9.46
N ALA A 254 -14.02 5.34 10.43
CA ALA A 254 -13.12 6.47 10.63
C ALA A 254 -11.67 6.00 10.86
N HIS A 255 -10.73 6.92 10.62
CA HIS A 255 -9.30 6.74 10.86
C HIS A 255 -8.81 7.90 11.75
N PHE A 256 -7.82 8.71 11.34
CA PHE A 256 -7.27 9.81 12.18
C PHE A 256 -8.04 11.13 12.18
N PHE A 257 -9.07 11.30 11.35
CA PHE A 257 -9.88 12.52 11.29
C PHE A 257 -11.35 12.18 11.06
N ASP A 258 -12.24 13.11 11.43
CA ASP A 258 -13.68 12.97 11.15
C ASP A 258 -13.94 13.02 9.65
N ASN A 259 -14.87 12.22 9.16
CA ASN A 259 -15.26 12.23 7.75
C ASN A 259 -16.79 12.29 7.59
N ASP A 260 -17.26 12.20 6.35
CA ASP A 260 -18.67 12.22 6.00
C ASP A 260 -19.47 11.01 6.51
N ILE A 261 -18.79 9.94 6.94
CA ILE A 261 -19.36 8.70 7.48
C ILE A 261 -19.48 8.76 9.01
N GLY A 262 -18.47 9.27 9.70
CA GLY A 262 -18.49 9.34 11.17
C GLY A 262 -17.30 10.07 11.77
N GLY A 263 -17.39 10.30 13.08
CA GLY A 263 -16.32 10.92 13.84
C GLY A 263 -15.18 9.95 14.17
N SER A 264 -13.98 10.52 14.32
CA SER A 264 -12.76 9.82 14.74
C SER A 264 -12.46 10.12 16.20
N ALA A 265 -11.87 9.17 16.93
CA ALA A 265 -11.30 9.43 18.27
C ALA A 265 -10.20 10.52 18.24
N HIS A 266 -9.56 10.70 17.08
CA HIS A 266 -8.55 11.69 16.79
C HIS A 266 -9.06 12.85 15.92
N GLY A 267 -10.37 12.91 15.67
CA GLY A 267 -11.00 14.01 14.94
C GLY A 267 -11.19 15.27 15.78
N VAL A 268 -11.67 16.33 15.15
CA VAL A 268 -12.03 17.59 15.83
C VAL A 268 -13.35 17.44 16.57
N ASN A 269 -14.35 16.87 15.90
CA ASN A 269 -15.72 16.74 16.39
C ASN A 269 -15.94 15.47 17.21
N LYS A 270 -15.23 14.37 16.87
CA LYS A 270 -15.30 13.08 17.59
C LYS A 270 -16.73 12.54 17.78
N GLY A 271 -17.58 12.80 16.79
CA GLY A 271 -18.99 12.40 16.80
C GLY A 271 -19.20 10.90 16.53
N GLY A 272 -20.45 10.45 16.61
CA GLY A 272 -20.84 9.11 16.17
C GLY A 272 -20.97 8.99 14.64
N LEU A 273 -21.68 7.95 14.18
CA LEU A 273 -22.03 7.81 12.76
C LEU A 273 -22.96 8.94 12.31
N THR A 274 -22.67 9.52 11.15
CA THR A 274 -23.57 10.45 10.46
C THR A 274 -24.77 9.68 9.87
N ASP A 275 -25.77 10.40 9.36
CA ASP A 275 -26.87 9.74 8.64
C ASP A 275 -26.41 9.07 7.34
N LEU A 276 -25.36 9.60 6.69
CA LEU A 276 -24.70 8.92 5.58
C LEU A 276 -24.01 7.64 6.07
N GLY A 277 -23.27 7.70 7.19
CA GLY A 277 -22.61 6.53 7.77
C GLY A 277 -23.56 5.40 8.14
N LYS A 278 -24.74 5.73 8.67
CA LYS A 278 -25.80 4.73 8.92
C LYS A 278 -26.27 4.05 7.62
N ARG A 279 -26.42 4.81 6.53
CA ARG A 279 -26.78 4.23 5.22
C ARG A 279 -25.67 3.37 4.64
N VAL A 280 -24.42 3.78 4.78
CA VAL A 280 -23.24 3.01 4.37
C VAL A 280 -23.16 1.69 5.13
N LEU A 281 -23.33 1.71 6.46
CA LEU A 281 -23.33 0.49 7.26
C LEU A 281 -24.48 -0.45 6.88
N LYS A 282 -25.68 0.11 6.65
CA LYS A 282 -26.82 -0.67 6.16
C LYS A 282 -26.49 -1.32 4.80
N ARG A 283 -25.89 -0.58 3.87
CA ARG A 283 -25.50 -1.13 2.56
C ARG A 283 -24.44 -2.22 2.71
N ALA A 284 -23.45 -2.02 3.57
CA ALA A 284 -22.41 -3.00 3.86
C ALA A 284 -23.00 -4.30 4.43
N GLN A 285 -24.00 -4.20 5.30
CA GLN A 285 -24.74 -5.35 5.83
C GLN A 285 -25.54 -6.07 4.73
N GLU A 286 -26.24 -5.33 3.85
CA GLU A 286 -26.95 -5.91 2.71
C GLU A 286 -26.01 -6.62 1.72
N LYS A 287 -24.82 -6.07 1.48
CA LYS A 287 -23.74 -6.68 0.69
C LYS A 287 -23.01 -7.79 1.42
N LYS A 288 -23.29 -8.01 2.71
CA LYS A 288 -22.71 -9.07 3.53
C LYS A 288 -21.20 -8.96 3.68
N TYR A 289 -20.72 -7.75 3.97
CA TYR A 289 -19.29 -7.53 4.25
C TYR A 289 -18.74 -8.41 5.38
N TYR A 290 -19.57 -8.75 6.36
CA TYR A 290 -19.14 -9.40 7.60
C TYR A 290 -19.70 -10.83 7.79
N ASP A 291 -20.22 -11.47 6.73
CA ASP A 291 -20.80 -12.84 6.76
C ASP A 291 -19.84 -13.94 6.27
#